data_AF-A0A1S8CAW2-F1
#
_entry.id   AF-A0A1S8CAW2-F1
#
_cell.length_a   1.000
_cell.length_b   1.000
_cell.length_c   1.000
_cell.angle_alpha   90.00
_cell.angle_beta   90.00
_cell.angle_gamma   90.00
#
_symmetry.space_group_name_H-M   'P 1'
#
loop_
_entity.id
_entity.type
_entity.pdbx_description
1 polymer ?
#
loop_
_entity_poly.entity_id
_entity_poly.type
_entity_poly.pdbx_seq_one_letter_code
_entity_poly.pdbx_strand_id
1 'polypeptide(L)'
;MRSLDEELTDLADHYRWFAEVEAAPVSPRYAQLAAAVAADDDVLAFLGTLPTPKRQANLLLGALQFLHGGPPADGAQLRDRVLGDADRAAGDDARPRDPDQRGRPLRRLLPL
;
A
#
# COMPACT_ATOMS: atom_id res chain seq x y z
N MET A 1 6.97 -18.99 -14.62
CA MET A 1 6.19 -17.73 -14.58
C MET A 1 4.98 -18.06 -13.71
N ARG A 2 4.84 -17.44 -12.54
CA ARG A 2 3.67 -17.66 -11.69
C ARG A 2 2.46 -16.98 -12.34
N SER A 3 1.26 -17.55 -12.17
CA SER A 3 0.02 -16.90 -12.59
C SER A 3 -0.24 -15.65 -11.76
N LEU A 4 -0.97 -14.68 -12.33
CA LEU A 4 -1.46 -13.53 -11.57
C LEU A 4 -2.30 -13.96 -10.37
N ASP A 5 -3.14 -15.01 -10.54
CA ASP A 5 -3.97 -15.55 -9.46
C ASP A 5 -3.14 -16.08 -8.29
N GLU A 6 -1.97 -16.71 -8.58
CA GLU A 6 -1.05 -17.20 -7.56
C GLU A 6 -0.39 -16.03 -6.81
N GLU A 7 -0.01 -14.97 -7.52
CA GLU A 7 0.56 -13.77 -6.89
C GLU A 7 -0.46 -13.03 -6.01
N LEU A 8 -1.73 -12.95 -6.45
CA LEU A 8 -2.80 -12.34 -5.67
C LEU A 8 -3.15 -13.19 -4.44
N THR A 9 -3.12 -14.52 -4.56
CA THR A 9 -3.30 -15.43 -3.43
C THR A 9 -2.19 -15.25 -2.40
N ASP A 10 -0.93 -15.24 -2.81
CA ASP A 10 0.22 -15.00 -1.92
C ASP A 10 0.11 -13.63 -1.22
N LEU A 11 -0.38 -12.62 -1.94
CA LEU A 11 -0.59 -11.28 -1.39
C LEU A 11 -1.72 -11.29 -0.35
N ALA A 12 -2.84 -11.94 -0.63
CA ALA A 12 -3.94 -12.10 0.32
C ALA A 12 -3.48 -12.82 1.60
N ASP A 13 -2.70 -13.89 1.46
CA ASP A 13 -2.10 -14.63 2.57
C ASP A 13 -1.18 -13.75 3.42
N HIS A 14 -0.37 -12.91 2.78
CA HIS A 14 0.47 -11.96 3.48
C HIS A 14 -0.35 -10.96 4.30
N TYR A 15 -1.45 -10.42 3.75
CA TYR A 15 -2.33 -9.51 4.48
C TYR A 15 -3.07 -10.19 5.63
N ARG A 16 -3.51 -11.45 5.46
CA ARG A 16 -4.09 -12.25 6.56
C ARG A 16 -3.10 -12.46 7.69
N TRP A 17 -1.90 -12.91 7.34
CA TRP A 17 -0.83 -13.12 8.32
C TRP A 17 -0.49 -11.82 9.05
N PHE A 18 -0.35 -10.70 8.33
CA PHE A 18 -0.11 -9.40 8.94
C PHE A 18 -1.25 -9.00 9.90
N ALA A 19 -2.50 -9.22 9.52
CA ALA A 19 -3.65 -8.92 10.37
C ALA A 19 -3.59 -9.67 11.71
N GLU A 20 -3.28 -10.98 11.66
CA GLU A 20 -3.29 -11.86 12.82
C GLU A 20 -2.05 -11.75 13.70
N VAL A 21 -0.87 -11.61 13.09
CA VAL A 21 0.42 -11.73 13.78
C VAL A 21 1.01 -10.38 14.15
N GLU A 22 0.97 -9.41 13.25
CA GLU A 22 1.63 -8.11 13.43
C GLU A 22 0.66 -7.05 13.96
N ALA A 23 -0.53 -6.98 13.37
CA ALA A 23 -1.49 -5.91 13.67
C ALA A 23 -2.33 -6.21 14.91
N ALA A 24 -2.83 -7.44 15.10
CA ALA A 24 -3.72 -7.76 16.22
C ALA A 24 -3.13 -7.45 17.61
N PRO A 25 -1.85 -7.72 17.89
CA PRO A 25 -1.25 -7.37 19.19
C PRO A 25 -1.10 -5.85 19.42
N VAL A 26 -1.05 -5.05 18.35
CA VAL A 26 -0.73 -3.61 18.40
C VAL A 26 -1.98 -2.75 18.27
N SER A 27 -2.90 -3.11 17.38
CA SER A 27 -4.11 -2.35 17.06
C SER A 27 -5.17 -3.26 16.43
N PRO A 28 -6.27 -3.56 17.16
CA PRO A 28 -7.40 -4.30 16.62
C PRO A 28 -7.99 -3.68 15.34
N ARG A 29 -7.93 -2.34 15.22
CA ARG A 29 -8.40 -1.63 14.03
C ARG A 29 -7.54 -1.94 12.81
N TYR A 30 -6.21 -1.96 12.95
CA TYR A 30 -5.33 -2.29 11.82
C TYR A 30 -5.44 -3.75 11.43
N ALA A 31 -5.68 -4.65 12.39
CA ALA A 31 -5.98 -6.05 12.10
C ALA A 31 -7.25 -6.18 11.25
N GLN A 32 -8.33 -5.50 11.64
CA GLN A 32 -9.58 -5.48 10.87
C GLN A 32 -9.40 -4.92 9.46
N LEU A 33 -8.67 -3.82 9.31
CA LEU A 33 -8.41 -3.22 8.00
C LEU A 33 -7.54 -4.11 7.11
N ALA A 34 -6.49 -4.73 7.65
CA ALA A 34 -5.65 -5.66 6.90
C ALA A 34 -6.41 -6.93 6.50
N ALA A 35 -7.26 -7.45 7.37
CA ALA A 35 -8.15 -8.57 7.04
C ALA A 35 -9.15 -8.20 5.94
N ALA A 36 -9.69 -6.97 5.96
CA ALA A 36 -10.56 -6.47 4.90
C ALA A 36 -9.84 -6.41 3.55
N VAL A 37 -8.57 -5.96 3.52
CA VAL A 37 -7.76 -5.99 2.30
C VAL A 37 -7.58 -7.41 1.77
N ALA A 38 -7.28 -8.37 2.65
CA ALA A 38 -7.09 -9.76 2.24
C ALA A 38 -8.35 -10.43 1.66
N ALA A 39 -9.53 -9.86 1.91
CA ALA A 39 -10.81 -10.38 1.46
C ALA A 39 -11.38 -9.61 0.25
N ASP A 40 -10.67 -8.60 -0.27
CA ASP A 40 -11.13 -7.74 -1.35
C ASP A 40 -10.27 -7.90 -2.60
N ASP A 41 -10.81 -8.63 -3.58
CA ASP A 41 -10.12 -8.96 -4.83
C ASP A 41 -9.77 -7.71 -5.66
N ASP A 42 -10.61 -6.67 -5.63
CA ASP A 42 -10.36 -5.42 -6.38
C ASP A 42 -9.16 -4.67 -5.78
N VAL A 43 -9.12 -4.58 -4.45
CA VAL A 43 -8.00 -3.97 -3.73
C VAL A 43 -6.72 -4.78 -3.96
N LEU A 44 -6.78 -6.11 -3.88
CA LEU A 44 -5.63 -6.98 -4.13
C LEU A 44 -5.14 -6.86 -5.58
N ALA A 45 -6.05 -6.82 -6.55
CA ALA A 45 -5.70 -6.62 -7.96
C ALA A 45 -4.95 -5.30 -8.17
N PHE A 46 -5.44 -4.20 -7.58
CA PHE A 46 -4.73 -2.92 -7.61
C PHE A 46 -3.36 -2.99 -6.94
N LEU A 47 -3.25 -3.57 -5.75
CA LEU A 47 -1.96 -3.73 -5.09
C LEU A 47 -1.00 -4.60 -5.91
N GLY A 48 -1.53 -5.60 -6.63
CA GLY A 48 -0.80 -6.43 -7.57
C GLY A 48 -0.15 -5.64 -8.71
N THR A 49 -0.74 -4.52 -9.15
CA THR A 49 -0.14 -3.66 -10.18
C THR A 49 1.04 -2.82 -9.66
N LEU A 50 1.17 -2.67 -8.34
CA LEU A 50 2.26 -1.91 -7.74
C LEU A 50 3.57 -2.73 -7.74
N PRO A 51 4.75 -2.08 -7.79
CA PRO A 51 6.03 -2.73 -7.51
C PRO A 51 6.00 -3.43 -6.15
N THR A 52 6.57 -4.64 -6.03
CA THR A 52 6.56 -5.47 -4.81
C THR A 52 6.87 -4.72 -3.51
N PRO A 53 7.87 -3.81 -3.44
CA PRO A 53 8.16 -3.07 -2.21
C PRO A 53 7.01 -2.16 -1.74
N LYS A 54 6.10 -1.78 -2.63
CA LYS A 54 4.95 -0.91 -2.33
C LYS A 54 3.69 -1.66 -1.91
N ARG A 55 3.70 -2.99 -1.94
CA ARG A 55 2.53 -3.84 -1.60
C ARG A 55 2.35 -4.07 -0.10
N GLN A 56 3.30 -3.62 0.71
CA GLN A 56 3.34 -3.88 2.16
C GLN A 56 2.14 -3.28 2.90
N ALA A 57 1.57 -4.03 3.84
CA ALA A 57 0.42 -3.58 4.64
C ALA A 57 0.71 -2.30 5.43
N ASN A 58 1.88 -2.19 6.04
CA ASN A 58 2.30 -0.98 6.77
C ASN A 58 2.34 0.26 5.87
N LEU A 59 2.81 0.10 4.62
CA LEU A 59 2.87 1.20 3.68
C LEU A 59 1.46 1.63 3.25
N LEU A 60 0.58 0.66 2.96
CA LEU A 60 -0.81 0.95 2.61
C LEU A 60 -1.52 1.72 3.73
N LEU A 61 -1.46 1.21 4.96
CA LEU A 61 -2.11 1.83 6.12
C LEU A 61 -1.54 3.23 6.41
N GLY A 62 -0.21 3.39 6.32
CA GLY A 62 0.46 4.68 6.45
C GLY A 62 0.05 5.67 5.34
N ALA A 63 -0.05 5.21 4.09
CA ALA A 63 -0.48 6.03 2.97
C ALA A 63 -1.94 6.49 3.13
N LEU A 64 -2.85 5.59 3.51
CA LEU A 64 -4.25 5.93 3.77
C LEU A 64 -4.38 6.95 4.91
N GLN A 65 -3.56 6.81 5.96
CA GLN A 65 -3.54 7.75 7.06
C GLN A 65 -3.00 9.13 6.65
N PHE A 66 -1.95 9.16 5.83
CA PHE A 66 -1.36 10.39 5.31
C PHE A 66 -2.30 11.14 4.35
N LEU A 67 -2.93 10.42 3.40
CA LEU A 67 -3.79 11.01 2.38
C LEU A 67 -5.14 11.49 2.93
N HIS A 68 -5.71 10.75 3.88
CA HIS A 68 -7.07 10.99 4.38
C HIS A 68 -7.11 11.55 5.81
N GLY A 69 -5.96 11.88 6.39
CA GLY A 69 -5.85 12.45 7.75
C GLY A 69 -6.21 11.49 8.88
N GLY A 70 -6.32 10.19 8.61
CA GLY A 70 -6.69 9.19 9.62
C GLY A 70 -6.95 7.80 9.02
N PRO A 71 -6.89 6.74 9.85
CA PRO A 71 -7.15 5.38 9.38
C PRO A 71 -8.63 5.21 9.00
N PRO A 72 -8.95 4.44 7.93
CA PRO A 72 -10.33 4.16 7.57
C PRO A 72 -11.15 3.61 8.74
N ALA A 73 -12.44 3.93 8.78
CA ALA A 73 -13.40 3.50 9.79
C ALA A 73 -13.60 1.97 9.78
N ASP A 74 -13.65 1.41 8.58
CA ASP A 74 -13.97 0.01 8.30
C ASP A 74 -13.40 -0.39 6.93
N GLY A 75 -13.66 -1.63 6.53
CA GLY A 75 -13.23 -2.17 5.24
C GLY A 75 -13.89 -1.48 4.03
N ALA A 76 -15.14 -1.03 4.14
CA ALA A 76 -15.82 -0.36 3.04
C ALA A 76 -15.19 1.01 2.74
N GLN A 77 -14.95 1.80 3.78
CA GLN A 77 -14.25 3.07 3.63
C GLN A 77 -12.80 2.87 3.16
N LEU A 78 -12.13 1.77 3.57
CA LEU A 78 -10.82 1.43 3.06
C LEU A 78 -10.88 1.19 1.54
N ARG A 79 -11.80 0.33 1.09
CA ARG A 79 -11.99 0.00 -0.32
C ARG A 79 -12.22 1.27 -1.16
N ASP A 80 -13.15 2.11 -0.74
CA ASP A 80 -13.50 3.34 -1.45
C ASP A 80 -12.30 4.29 -1.57
N ARG A 81 -11.51 4.42 -0.50
CA ARG A 81 -10.31 5.26 -0.51
C ARG A 81 -9.23 4.69 -1.43
N VAL A 82 -8.96 3.39 -1.34
CA VAL A 82 -7.92 2.74 -2.17
C VAL A 82 -8.26 2.84 -3.65
N LEU A 83 -9.47 2.45 -4.05
CA LEU A 83 -9.86 2.46 -5.45
C LEU A 83 -10.03 3.89 -5.98
N GLY A 84 -10.59 4.80 -5.16
CA GLY A 84 -10.68 6.21 -5.54
C GLY A 84 -9.31 6.88 -5.72
N ASP A 85 -8.30 6.51 -4.93
CA ASP A 85 -6.94 7.00 -5.09
C ASP A 85 -6.21 6.33 -6.27
N ALA A 86 -6.50 5.05 -6.55
CA ALA A 86 -6.01 4.34 -7.73
C ALA A 86 -6.47 5.03 -9.03
N ASP A 87 -7.75 5.39 -9.11
CA ASP A 87 -8.33 6.10 -10.26
C ASP A 87 -7.65 7.47 -10.47
N ARG A 88 -7.37 8.20 -9.39
CA ARG A 88 -6.63 9.47 -9.47
C ARG A 88 -5.19 9.26 -9.95
N ALA A 89 -4.50 8.25 -9.42
CA ALA A 89 -3.14 7.94 -9.83
C ALA A 89 -3.08 7.53 -11.31
N ALA A 90 -4.05 6.76 -11.81
CA ALA A 90 -4.16 6.41 -13.22
C ALA A 90 -4.50 7.62 -14.10
N GLY A 91 -5.32 8.56 -13.61
CA GLY A 91 -5.61 9.82 -14.29
C GLY A 91 -4.40 10.77 -14.38
N ASP A 92 -3.51 10.74 -13.39
CA ASP A 92 -2.29 11.54 -13.33
C ASP A 92 -1.13 10.94 -14.16
N ASP A 93 -1.22 9.67 -14.58
CA ASP A 93 -0.14 8.92 -15.24
C ASP A 93 0.04 9.21 -16.75
N ALA A 94 -0.56 10.30 -17.26
CA ALA A 94 -0.32 10.80 -18.63
C ALA A 94 1.05 11.52 -18.81
N ARG A 95 2.00 11.38 -17.88
CA ARG A 95 3.37 11.88 -18.05
C ARG A 95 4.39 10.87 -17.52
N PRO A 96 5.39 10.45 -18.33
CA PRO A 96 6.46 9.60 -17.85
C PRO A 96 7.17 10.26 -16.65
N ARG A 97 7.15 9.59 -15.49
CA ARG A 97 7.97 9.98 -14.33
C ARG A 97 9.39 9.51 -14.57
N ASP A 98 10.29 10.47 -14.71
CA ASP A 98 11.72 10.26 -14.88
C ASP A 98 12.32 9.56 -13.63
N PRO A 99 12.97 8.39 -13.75
CA PRO A 99 13.50 7.63 -12.62
C PRO A 99 14.73 8.24 -11.93
N ASP A 100 15.19 9.43 -12.31
CA ASP A 100 16.46 10.02 -11.83
C ASP A 100 16.34 10.96 -10.61
N GLN A 101 15.57 10.60 -9.57
CA GLN A 101 15.58 11.33 -8.29
C GLN A 101 16.41 10.64 -7.18
N ARG A 102 17.39 9.82 -7.56
CA ARG A 102 18.39 9.30 -6.61
C ARG A 102 19.55 10.28 -6.45
N GLY A 103 19.56 10.96 -5.29
CA GLY A 103 20.79 11.46 -4.68
C GLY A 103 21.10 12.92 -4.95
N ARG A 104 20.58 13.83 -4.12
CA ARG A 104 21.28 15.10 -3.90
C ARG A 104 22.59 14.79 -3.15
N PRO A 105 23.78 15.11 -3.67
CA PRO A 105 24.99 14.91 -2.91
C PRO A 105 25.03 15.90 -1.73
N LEU A 106 25.24 15.36 -0.52
CA LEU A 106 25.58 16.15 0.66
C LEU A 106 26.86 16.94 0.35
N ARG A 107 26.72 18.25 0.15
CA ARG A 107 27.86 19.17 0.05
C ARG A 107 28.63 19.13 1.37
N ARG A 108 29.85 18.58 1.33
CA ARG A 108 30.88 18.76 2.37
C ARG A 108 31.05 20.25 2.65
N LEU A 109 30.80 20.68 3.88
CA LEU A 109 31.32 21.92 4.44
C LEU A 109 32.52 21.53 5.32
N LEU A 110 33.72 21.76 4.81
CA LEU A 110 34.93 21.97 5.60
C LEU A 110 35.28 23.45 5.46
N PRO A 111 35.65 24.13 6.54
CA PRO A 111 36.71 25.12 6.44
C PRO A 111 37.86 24.81 7.39
N LEU A 112 39.05 24.76 6.76
CA LEU A 112 40.39 25.23 7.14
C LEU A 112 40.85 25.11 8.58
#